data_AF-F4Q921-F1
#
_entry.id   AF-F4Q921-F1
#
_cell.length_a   1.000
_cell.length_b   1.000
_cell.length_c   1.000
_cell.angle_alpha   90.00
_cell.angle_beta   90.00
_cell.angle_gamma   90.00
#
_symmetry.space_group_name_H-M   'P 1'
#
loop_
_entity.id
_entity.type
_entity.pdbx_description
1 polymer ?
#
loop_
_entity_poly.entity_id
_entity_poly.type
_entity_poly.pdbx_seq_one_letter_code
_entity_poly.pdbx_strand_id
1 'polypeptide(L)'
;MSVLQNNNNNGDMSDQSNNAAVHTIPANQLAHIHATICQLHNTPVEFYTLGTSNKPGFVLNPHSQTKKLASNAIIVGFPSHVSKTQQVITQDASGNQVPSDKQKINIVLRDATGYCNLTYTFEGGEPPIFEIEKYYNFLIVPSSQSFDALEPKRYFVTSFRPIEDFNEITHHNLLAMKSAWAYDPDTIRACQLAIVTIAKIVDPSVQQLTYNIFA
;
A
#
# COMPACT_ATOMS: atom_id res chain seq x y z
N MET A 1 -63.03 3.75 29.67
CA MET A 1 -62.25 4.01 30.91
C MET A 1 -61.07 3.03 30.91
N SER A 2 -59.91 3.52 31.36
CA SER A 2 -58.54 2.92 31.37
C SER A 2 -57.83 2.87 30.00
N VAL A 3 -56.99 3.87 29.68
CA VAL A 3 -55.56 4.10 30.02
C VAL A 3 -54.60 3.28 29.13
N LEU A 4 -54.01 4.00 28.18
CA LEU A 4 -52.82 3.67 27.39
C LEU A 4 -51.59 3.63 28.32
N GLN A 5 -50.82 2.54 28.30
CA GLN A 5 -49.43 2.54 28.78
C GLN A 5 -48.47 2.58 27.59
N ASN A 6 -47.72 3.67 27.58
CA ASN A 6 -46.71 4.05 26.61
C ASN A 6 -45.35 3.54 27.11
N ASN A 7 -44.81 2.49 26.51
CA ASN A 7 -43.44 2.03 26.80
C ASN A 7 -42.46 2.68 25.81
N ASN A 8 -42.01 3.87 26.17
CA ASN A 8 -40.81 4.48 25.61
C ASN A 8 -39.58 3.72 26.14
N ASN A 9 -39.05 2.79 25.34
CA ASN A 9 -37.65 2.37 25.49
C ASN A 9 -36.78 3.28 24.62
N ASN A 10 -36.38 4.41 25.19
CA ASN A 10 -35.17 5.12 24.75
C ASN A 10 -33.97 4.26 25.17
N GLY A 11 -33.58 3.32 24.31
CA GLY A 11 -32.26 2.71 24.36
C GLY A 11 -31.26 3.68 23.75
N ASP A 12 -30.32 4.16 24.58
CA ASP A 12 -29.16 4.94 24.19
C ASP A 12 -28.52 4.42 22.89
N MET A 13 -28.62 5.21 21.82
CA MET A 13 -27.65 5.16 20.71
C MET A 13 -26.40 5.90 21.15
N SER A 14 -25.60 5.28 22.00
CA SER A 14 -24.20 5.66 22.21
C SER A 14 -23.30 4.58 21.63
N ASP A 15 -22.38 5.03 20.77
CA ASP A 15 -21.15 4.35 20.39
C ASP A 15 -21.24 2.91 19.84
N GLN A 16 -21.85 2.76 18.67
CA GLN A 16 -21.26 1.84 17.67
C GLN A 16 -20.06 2.53 17.02
N SER A 17 -19.01 2.77 17.83
CA SER A 17 -17.69 2.94 17.27
C SER A 17 -17.35 1.63 16.56
N ASN A 18 -16.98 1.74 15.29
CA ASN A 18 -16.41 0.65 14.50
C ASN A 18 -15.19 0.11 15.25
N ASN A 19 -15.40 -0.90 16.10
CA ASN A 19 -14.35 -1.69 16.72
C ASN A 19 -13.77 -2.60 15.62
N ALA A 20 -13.09 -2.00 14.65
CA ALA A 20 -12.10 -2.70 13.86
C ALA A 20 -11.07 -3.20 14.88
N ALA A 21 -11.04 -4.51 15.11
CA ALA A 21 -10.14 -5.12 16.09
C ALA A 21 -8.71 -4.63 15.84
N VAL A 22 -8.22 -3.75 16.71
CA VAL A 22 -6.91 -3.16 16.55
C VAL A 22 -5.89 -4.20 16.97
N HIS A 23 -5.21 -4.81 16.00
CA HIS A 23 -4.20 -5.82 16.26
C HIS A 23 -2.89 -5.14 16.68
N THR A 24 -2.41 -5.42 17.90
CA THR A 24 -1.07 -4.99 18.33
C THR A 24 -0.03 -5.93 17.72
N ILE A 25 0.87 -5.39 16.89
CA ILE A 25 1.90 -6.18 16.20
C ILE A 25 3.29 -5.75 16.67
N PRO A 26 4.15 -6.69 17.13
CA PRO A 26 5.55 -6.41 17.42
C PRO A 26 6.28 -5.86 16.19
N ALA A 27 7.11 -4.83 16.36
CA ALA A 27 7.82 -4.14 15.27
C ALA A 27 8.67 -5.09 14.40
N ASN A 28 9.19 -6.18 14.97
CA ASN A 28 9.98 -7.20 14.27
C ASN A 28 9.15 -8.15 13.38
N GLN A 29 7.82 -8.03 13.38
CA GLN A 29 6.93 -8.79 12.50
C GLN A 29 6.41 -7.99 11.31
N LEU A 30 6.79 -6.71 11.18
CA LEU A 30 6.43 -5.89 10.05
C LEU A 30 7.35 -6.20 8.86
N ALA A 31 6.80 -6.89 7.87
CA ALA A 31 7.49 -7.14 6.60
C ALA A 31 7.30 -5.97 5.63
N HIS A 32 8.24 -5.80 4.71
CA HIS A 32 7.99 -5.11 3.46
C HIS A 32 7.60 -6.14 2.40
N ILE A 33 6.59 -5.83 1.60
CA ILE A 33 6.17 -6.67 0.48
C ILE A 33 6.55 -6.04 -0.83
N HIS A 34 6.85 -6.86 -1.83
CA HIS A 34 6.84 -6.41 -3.21
C HIS A 34 5.43 -6.64 -3.76
N ALA A 35 4.89 -5.67 -4.49
CA ALA A 35 3.58 -5.79 -5.07
C ALA A 35 3.48 -5.04 -6.38
N THR A 36 2.72 -5.60 -7.31
CA THR A 36 2.18 -4.88 -8.47
C THR A 36 1.05 -3.96 -8.04
N ILE A 37 0.73 -2.95 -8.86
CA ILE A 37 -0.37 -2.01 -8.58
C ILE A 37 -1.71 -2.75 -8.42
N CYS A 38 -2.00 -3.72 -9.29
CA CYS A 38 -3.22 -4.51 -9.19
C CYS A 38 -3.30 -5.30 -7.87
N GLN A 39 -2.19 -5.88 -7.41
CA GLN A 39 -2.16 -6.57 -6.11
C GLN A 39 -2.44 -5.60 -4.95
N LEU A 40 -1.89 -4.38 -4.98
CA LEU A 40 -2.17 -3.38 -3.95
C LEU A 40 -3.62 -2.94 -3.91
N HIS A 41 -4.23 -2.76 -5.08
CA HIS A 41 -5.65 -2.43 -5.18
C HIS A 41 -6.54 -3.53 -4.57
N ASN A 42 -6.15 -4.79 -4.71
CA ASN A 42 -6.90 -5.92 -4.16
C ASN A 42 -6.52 -6.29 -2.72
N THR A 43 -5.37 -5.82 -2.21
CA THR A 43 -4.91 -6.13 -0.85
C THR A 43 -5.67 -5.31 0.19
N PRO A 44 -6.37 -5.93 1.15
CA PRO A 44 -7.07 -5.20 2.21
C PRO A 44 -6.10 -4.36 3.05
N VAL A 45 -6.57 -3.23 3.58
CA VAL A 45 -5.82 -2.38 4.50
C VAL A 45 -6.51 -2.40 5.85
N GLU A 46 -5.76 -2.62 6.92
CA GLU A 46 -6.26 -2.61 8.30
C GLU A 46 -5.36 -1.75 9.19
N PHE A 47 -5.90 -1.25 10.30
CA PHE A 47 -5.10 -0.59 11.32
C PHE A 47 -4.45 -1.61 12.25
N TYR A 48 -3.18 -1.40 12.55
CA TYR A 48 -2.48 -2.07 13.63
C TYR A 48 -1.89 -1.06 14.60
N THR A 49 -1.74 -1.48 15.85
CA THR A 49 -1.07 -0.68 16.87
C THR A 49 0.42 -0.99 16.84
N LEU A 50 1.22 0.06 16.65
CA LEU A 50 2.66 0.05 16.86
C LEU A 50 3.00 1.05 17.98
N GLY A 51 3.36 0.53 19.15
CA GLY A 51 3.52 1.35 20.35
C GLY A 51 2.18 1.96 20.78
N THR A 52 2.07 3.29 20.76
CA THR A 52 0.83 4.04 21.04
C THR A 52 0.13 4.56 19.78
N SER A 53 0.65 4.23 18.60
CA SER A 53 0.16 4.77 17.32
C SER A 53 -0.59 3.72 16.51
N ASN A 54 -1.79 4.06 16.04
CA ASN A 54 -2.49 3.29 15.02
C ASN A 54 -1.92 3.63 13.64
N LYS A 55 -1.51 2.60 12.89
CA LYS A 55 -0.94 2.74 11.55
C LYS A 55 -1.70 1.84 10.58
N PRO A 56 -2.01 2.33 9.36
CA PRO A 56 -2.57 1.47 8.32
C PRO A 56 -1.50 0.50 7.81
N GLY A 57 -1.90 -0.73 7.47
CA GLY A 57 -1.02 -1.77 6.95
C GLY A 57 -1.75 -2.70 5.98
N PHE A 58 -0.98 -3.35 5.11
CA PHE A 58 -1.46 -4.31 4.12
C PHE A 58 -1.71 -5.67 4.76
N VAL A 59 -2.89 -6.25 4.56
CA VAL A 59 -3.23 -7.58 5.06
C VAL A 59 -2.75 -8.65 4.07
N LEU A 60 -1.77 -9.45 4.48
CA LEU A 60 -1.12 -10.44 3.61
C LEU A 60 -1.87 -11.78 3.53
N ASN A 61 -2.79 -12.04 4.45
CA ASN A 61 -3.61 -13.24 4.42
C ASN A 61 -4.95 -12.95 5.12
N PRO A 62 -5.88 -12.28 4.43
CA PRO A 62 -7.11 -11.78 5.06
C PRO A 62 -8.05 -12.91 5.50
N HIS A 63 -7.87 -14.13 4.98
CA HIS A 63 -8.70 -15.29 5.29
C HIS A 63 -8.11 -16.20 6.38
N SER A 64 -6.87 -15.97 6.80
CA SER A 64 -6.24 -16.72 7.89
C SER A 64 -6.68 -16.21 9.26
N GLN A 65 -6.80 -17.13 10.22
CA GLN A 65 -6.99 -16.79 11.65
C GLN A 65 -5.79 -16.01 12.22
N THR A 66 -4.61 -16.19 11.63
CA THR A 66 -3.41 -15.41 11.94
C THR A 66 -3.14 -14.43 10.79
N LYS A 67 -3.69 -13.22 10.92
CA LYS A 67 -3.44 -12.15 9.94
C LYS A 67 -1.98 -11.74 10.00
N LYS A 68 -1.28 -11.80 8.86
CA LYS A 68 0.04 -11.19 8.68
C LYS A 68 -0.15 -9.81 8.09
N LEU A 69 0.55 -8.81 8.63
CA LEU A 69 0.51 -7.44 8.11
C LEU A 69 1.87 -7.01 7.58
N ALA A 70 1.87 -6.23 6.51
CA ALA A 70 3.01 -5.45 6.07
C ALA A 70 2.76 -3.96 6.31
N SER A 71 3.73 -3.27 6.91
CA SER A 71 3.63 -1.83 7.14
C SER A 71 3.81 -1.04 5.85
N ASN A 72 4.69 -1.53 4.97
CA ASN A 72 5.05 -0.85 3.73
C ASN A 72 5.07 -1.85 2.58
N ALA A 73 4.91 -1.33 1.36
CA ALA A 73 5.10 -2.07 0.13
C ALA A 73 6.15 -1.38 -0.74
N ILE A 74 6.87 -2.17 -1.51
CA ILE A 74 7.71 -1.74 -2.61
C ILE A 74 6.90 -1.91 -3.88
N ILE A 75 6.90 -0.88 -4.72
CA ILE A 75 6.32 -0.91 -6.07
C ILE A 75 7.34 -0.40 -7.08
N VAL A 76 7.29 -0.97 -8.29
CA VAL A 76 8.08 -0.51 -9.42
C VAL A 76 7.16 -0.08 -10.54
N GLY A 77 7.40 1.12 -11.07
CA GLY A 77 6.63 1.67 -12.17
C GLY A 77 7.26 2.96 -12.66
N PHE A 78 6.60 3.62 -13.60
CA PHE A 78 7.03 4.93 -14.07
C PHE A 78 5.94 5.99 -13.83
N PRO A 79 6.33 7.23 -13.46
CA PRO A 79 5.40 8.35 -13.40
C PRO A 79 4.79 8.57 -14.78
N SER A 80 3.46 8.54 -14.86
CA SER A 80 2.70 8.91 -16.06
C SER A 80 2.20 10.35 -16.00
N HIS A 81 2.00 10.86 -14.78
CA HIS A 81 1.68 12.25 -14.52
C HIS A 81 2.24 12.67 -13.15
N VAL A 82 2.79 13.87 -13.07
CA VAL A 82 3.32 14.44 -11.82
C VAL A 82 2.77 15.84 -11.67
N SER A 83 2.02 16.08 -10.59
CA SER A 83 1.54 17.40 -10.24
C SER A 83 2.13 17.82 -8.90
N LYS A 84 2.76 18.99 -8.89
CA LYS A 84 3.19 19.63 -7.64
C LYS A 84 1.93 20.25 -7.03
N THR A 85 1.56 19.82 -5.83
CA THR A 85 0.41 20.40 -5.14
C THR A 85 0.86 21.03 -3.84
N GLN A 86 0.65 22.34 -3.77
CA GLN A 86 0.49 23.24 -2.64
C GLN A 86 1.28 22.97 -1.35
N GLN A 87 1.83 24.08 -0.84
CA GLN A 87 2.38 24.20 0.49
C GLN A 87 1.42 23.57 1.52
N VAL A 88 1.94 22.67 2.34
CA VAL A 88 1.13 22.04 3.38
C VAL A 88 0.77 23.13 4.38
N ILE A 89 -0.50 23.21 4.75
CA ILE A 89 -0.93 24.12 5.81
C ILE A 89 -0.93 23.32 7.12
N THR A 90 -0.24 23.82 8.13
CA THR A 90 -0.23 23.27 9.48
C THR A 90 -1.01 24.18 10.41
N GLN A 91 -1.56 23.63 11.49
CA GLN A 91 -2.20 24.43 12.52
C GLN A 91 -1.17 24.75 13.62
N ASP A 92 -1.04 26.02 13.98
CA ASP A 92 -0.22 26.43 15.12
C ASP A 92 -0.90 26.06 16.46
N ALA A 93 -0.18 26.24 17.57
CA ALA A 93 -0.71 25.94 18.91
C ALA A 93 -1.91 26.82 19.32
N SER A 94 -2.17 27.90 18.59
CA SER A 94 -3.30 28.81 18.79
C SER A 94 -4.48 28.49 17.86
N GLY A 95 -4.37 27.46 17.01
CA GLY A 95 -5.43 27.05 16.10
C GLY A 95 -5.38 27.74 14.73
N ASN A 96 -4.39 28.58 14.44
CA ASN A 96 -4.30 29.27 13.14
C ASN A 96 -3.64 28.40 12.09
N GLN A 97 -4.12 28.52 10.85
CA GLN A 97 -3.50 27.89 9.69
C GLN A 97 -2.25 28.67 9.27
N VAL A 98 -1.08 28.05 9.42
CA VAL A 98 0.22 28.60 9.00
C VAL A 98 0.78 27.79 7.83
N PRO A 99 1.31 28.43 6.79
CA PRO A 99 2.03 27.73 5.74
C PRO A 99 3.23 26.98 6.34
N SER A 100 3.33 25.69 6.02
CA SER A 100 4.47 24.85 6.39
C SER A 100 5.54 24.94 5.31
N ASP A 101 6.79 24.66 5.68
CA ASP A 101 7.87 24.44 4.69
C ASP A 101 7.72 23.11 3.93
N LYS A 102 6.72 22.30 4.31
CA LYS A 102 6.40 21.05 3.63
C LYS A 102 5.64 21.31 2.34
N GLN A 103 5.98 20.56 1.31
CA GLN A 103 5.31 20.58 0.00
C GLN A 103 4.91 19.16 -0.40
N LYS A 104 3.84 19.03 -1.19
CA LYS A 104 3.37 17.73 -1.70
C LYS A 104 3.58 17.60 -3.21
N ILE A 105 3.91 16.38 -3.62
CA ILE A 105 3.94 15.96 -5.02
C ILE A 105 2.97 14.81 -5.15
N ASN A 106 2.02 14.95 -6.07
CA ASN A 106 1.11 13.88 -6.45
C ASN A 106 1.62 13.24 -7.73
N ILE A 107 1.72 11.91 -7.71
CA ILE A 107 2.29 11.11 -8.78
C ILE A 107 1.23 10.08 -9.18
N VAL A 108 0.86 10.07 -10.45
CA VAL A 108 0.11 8.96 -11.05
C VAL A 108 1.14 7.97 -11.56
N LEU A 109 1.37 6.91 -10.79
CA LEU A 109 2.29 5.85 -11.16
C LEU A 109 1.57 4.86 -12.08
N ARG A 110 2.30 4.36 -13.08
CA ARG A 110 1.85 3.26 -13.95
C ARG A 110 2.83 2.08 -13.88
N ASP A 111 2.28 0.88 -13.86
CA ASP A 111 3.01 -0.36 -14.15
C ASP A 111 2.23 -1.18 -15.20
N ALA A 112 2.68 -2.41 -15.48
CA ALA A 112 2.02 -3.29 -16.45
C ALA A 112 0.60 -3.73 -16.02
N THR A 113 0.23 -3.55 -14.75
CA THR A 113 -0.99 -4.06 -14.13
C THR A 113 -2.02 -2.97 -13.81
N GLY A 114 -1.64 -1.69 -13.88
CA GLY A 114 -2.58 -0.59 -13.70
C GLY A 114 -1.94 0.75 -13.40
N TYR A 115 -2.71 1.60 -12.72
CA TYR A 115 -2.32 2.93 -12.27
C TYR A 115 -2.63 3.10 -10.79
N CYS A 116 -1.79 3.82 -10.04
CA CYS A 116 -2.11 4.20 -8.67
C CYS A 116 -1.67 5.65 -8.38
N ASN A 117 -2.31 6.23 -7.36
CA ASN A 117 -2.00 7.59 -6.91
C ASN A 117 -1.06 7.52 -5.71
N LEU A 118 0.10 8.16 -5.86
CA LEU A 118 1.07 8.34 -4.80
C LEU A 118 1.15 9.80 -4.38
N THR A 119 1.36 10.04 -3.10
CA THR A 119 1.68 11.36 -2.56
C THR A 119 3.04 11.30 -1.86
N TYR A 120 3.96 12.16 -2.28
CA TYR A 120 5.24 12.38 -1.60
C TYR A 120 5.22 13.74 -0.90
N THR A 121 5.65 13.78 0.35
CA THR A 121 5.82 15.03 1.10
C THR A 121 7.29 15.24 1.38
N PHE A 122 7.81 16.44 1.08
CA PHE A 122 9.19 16.82 1.36
C PHE A 122 9.22 18.17 2.07
N GLU A 123 10.31 18.45 2.78
CA GLU A 123 10.49 19.70 3.53
C GLU A 123 11.81 20.34 3.13
N GLY A 124 11.77 21.65 2.84
CA GLY A 124 12.94 22.40 2.43
C GLY A 124 13.50 22.00 1.06
N GLY A 125 14.28 22.91 0.47
CA GLY A 125 14.98 22.65 -0.79
C GLY A 125 14.11 22.60 -2.05
N GLU A 126 14.73 22.20 -3.15
CA GLU A 126 14.05 22.02 -4.43
C GLU A 126 13.27 20.70 -4.47
N PRO A 127 12.07 20.67 -5.09
CA PRO A 127 11.33 19.43 -5.26
C PRO A 127 12.16 18.41 -6.05
N PRO A 128 12.08 17.12 -5.71
CA PRO A 128 12.65 16.09 -6.57
C PRO A 128 11.99 16.13 -7.94
N ILE A 129 12.82 15.95 -8.97
CA ILE A 129 12.38 15.87 -10.36
C ILE A 129 12.07 14.41 -10.67
N PHE A 130 10.82 14.15 -11.03
CA PHE A 130 10.38 12.86 -11.55
C PHE A 130 10.33 12.94 -13.07
N GLU A 131 11.18 12.15 -13.72
CA GLU A 131 11.16 11.98 -15.17
C GLU A 131 9.96 11.11 -15.54
N ILE A 132 9.07 11.62 -16.39
CA ILE A 132 7.94 10.85 -16.93
C ILE A 132 8.52 9.71 -17.78
N GLU A 133 7.89 8.53 -17.74
CA GLU A 133 8.31 7.31 -18.46
C GLU A 133 9.64 6.68 -18.02
N LYS A 134 10.32 7.23 -17.00
CA LYS A 134 11.45 6.57 -16.35
C LYS A 134 10.98 5.67 -15.22
N TYR A 135 11.59 4.49 -15.08
CA TYR A 135 11.24 3.55 -14.00
C TYR A 135 11.85 3.99 -12.67
N TYR A 136 11.06 3.83 -11.62
CA TYR A 136 11.44 4.08 -10.24
C TYR A 136 10.98 2.93 -9.36
N ASN A 137 11.74 2.71 -8.30
CA ASN A 137 11.34 1.90 -7.16
C ASN A 137 10.83 2.84 -6.07
N PHE A 138 9.60 2.62 -5.59
CA PHE A 138 8.99 3.38 -4.51
C PHE A 138 8.74 2.48 -3.31
N LEU A 139 9.17 2.91 -2.14
CA LEU A 139 8.69 2.41 -0.86
C LEU A 139 7.47 3.24 -0.45
N ILE A 140 6.37 2.57 -0.18
CA ILE A 140 5.08 3.21 0.08
C ILE A 140 4.39 2.66 1.33
N VAL A 141 3.53 3.48 1.92
CA VAL A 141 2.62 3.09 2.99
C VAL A 141 1.17 3.40 2.58
N PRO A 142 0.18 2.63 3.03
CA PRO A 142 -1.21 2.93 2.74
C PRO A 142 -1.64 4.21 3.45
N SER A 143 -2.48 5.01 2.80
CA SER A 143 -3.13 6.16 3.44
C SER A 143 -4.24 5.67 4.37
N SER A 144 -4.49 6.43 5.44
CA SER A 144 -5.63 6.20 6.34
C SER A 144 -7.00 6.43 5.68
N GLN A 145 -7.05 6.84 4.41
CA GLN A 145 -8.28 6.93 3.62
C GLN A 145 -8.51 5.68 2.76
N SER A 146 -7.58 4.72 2.73
CA SER A 146 -7.61 3.56 1.82
C SER A 146 -8.46 2.39 2.32
N PHE A 147 -9.42 2.64 3.23
CA PHE A 147 -10.22 1.61 3.89
C PHE A 147 -11.57 1.36 3.22
N ASP A 148 -12.06 2.33 2.44
CA ASP A 148 -13.30 2.15 1.70
C ASP A 148 -13.02 1.38 0.41
N ALA A 149 -13.76 0.29 0.19
CA ALA A 149 -13.68 -0.51 -1.04
C ALA A 149 -14.16 0.27 -2.28
N LEU A 150 -14.90 1.36 -2.07
CA LEU A 150 -15.47 2.20 -3.13
C LEU A 150 -14.59 3.40 -3.50
N GLU A 151 -13.59 3.75 -2.66
CA GLU A 151 -12.66 4.82 -2.97
C GLU A 151 -11.33 4.29 -3.54
N PRO A 152 -10.71 5.01 -4.50
CA PRO A 152 -9.40 4.64 -4.99
C PRO A 152 -8.37 4.74 -3.86
N LYS A 153 -7.70 3.62 -3.56
CA LYS A 153 -6.64 3.55 -2.56
C LYS A 153 -5.54 4.57 -2.87
N ARG A 154 -5.03 5.20 -1.82
CA ARG A 154 -3.97 6.23 -1.90
C ARG A 154 -2.78 5.78 -1.10
N TYR A 155 -1.59 6.04 -1.62
CA TYR A 155 -0.35 5.63 -0.97
C TYR A 155 0.56 6.82 -0.72
N PHE A 156 1.25 6.82 0.42
CA PHE A 156 2.29 7.80 0.71
C PHE A 156 3.65 7.21 0.39
N VAL A 157 4.45 7.94 -0.37
CA VAL A 157 5.83 7.58 -0.65
C VAL A 157 6.69 7.93 0.56
N THR A 158 7.44 6.97 1.07
CA THR A 158 8.42 7.19 2.14
C THR A 158 9.83 7.31 1.59
N SER A 159 10.15 6.59 0.52
CA SER A 159 11.39 6.76 -0.25
C SER A 159 11.19 6.31 -1.69
N PHE A 160 12.08 6.76 -2.57
CA PHE A 160 12.09 6.34 -3.96
C PHE A 160 13.50 6.44 -4.54
N ARG A 161 13.74 5.71 -5.63
CA ARG A 161 14.94 5.88 -6.46
C ARG A 161 14.67 5.54 -7.92
N PRO A 162 15.35 6.18 -8.87
CA PRO A 162 15.33 5.72 -10.26
C PRO A 162 15.92 4.31 -10.36
N ILE A 163 15.44 3.56 -11.34
CA ILE A 163 16.00 2.25 -11.72
C ILE A 163 16.89 2.46 -12.93
N GLU A 164 18.12 1.96 -12.83
CA GLU A 164 19.12 2.05 -13.90
C GLU A 164 19.29 0.71 -14.63
N ASP A 165 19.06 -0.42 -13.94
CA ASP A 165 19.12 -1.76 -14.51
C ASP A 165 17.71 -2.38 -14.62
N PHE A 166 17.30 -2.73 -15.84
CA PHE A 166 16.03 -3.40 -16.11
C PHE A 166 15.89 -4.75 -15.41
N ASN A 167 16.99 -5.42 -15.03
CA ASN A 167 16.94 -6.64 -14.23
C ASN A 167 16.28 -6.42 -12.87
N GLU A 168 16.34 -5.22 -12.32
CA GLU A 168 15.66 -4.89 -11.06
C GLU A 168 14.14 -4.93 -11.19
N ILE A 169 13.61 -4.60 -12.37
CA ILE A 169 12.18 -4.69 -12.66
C ILE A 169 11.76 -6.16 -12.71
N THR A 170 12.55 -6.99 -13.41
CA THR A 170 12.33 -8.44 -13.45
C THR A 170 12.39 -9.06 -12.06
N HIS A 171 13.39 -8.68 -11.26
CA HIS A 171 13.54 -9.15 -9.89
C HIS A 171 12.37 -8.71 -9.00
N HIS A 172 11.95 -7.45 -9.11
CA HIS A 172 10.78 -6.95 -8.41
C HIS A 172 9.52 -7.75 -8.75
N ASN A 173 9.28 -8.03 -10.03
CA ASN A 173 8.11 -8.81 -10.45
C ASN A 173 8.15 -10.23 -9.88
N LEU A 174 9.31 -10.89 -9.86
CA LEU A 174 9.47 -12.20 -9.23
C LEU A 174 9.21 -12.15 -7.71
N LEU A 175 9.67 -11.10 -7.03
CA LEU A 175 9.39 -10.88 -5.61
C LEU A 175 7.93 -10.53 -5.34
N ALA A 176 7.25 -9.82 -6.23
CA ALA A 176 5.83 -9.51 -6.13
C ALA A 176 4.97 -10.76 -6.29
N MET A 177 5.37 -11.65 -7.21
CA MET A 177 4.78 -12.97 -7.33
C MET A 177 5.03 -13.81 -6.08
N LYS A 178 6.28 -13.82 -5.56
CA LYS A 178 6.61 -14.50 -4.29
C LYS A 178 5.82 -13.97 -3.12
N SER A 179 5.64 -12.65 -3.04
CA SER A 179 4.85 -12.02 -2.00
C SER A 179 3.41 -12.50 -2.09
N ALA A 180 2.81 -12.52 -3.30
CA ALA A 180 1.50 -13.10 -3.54
C ALA A 180 1.38 -14.60 -3.18
N TRP A 181 2.48 -15.37 -3.26
CA TRP A 181 2.48 -16.77 -2.79
C TRP A 181 2.24 -16.91 -1.28
N ALA A 182 2.41 -15.84 -0.50
CA ALA A 182 2.03 -15.82 0.92
C ALA A 182 0.53 -15.55 1.17
N TYR A 183 -0.24 -15.16 0.13
CA TYR A 183 -1.63 -14.71 0.23
C TYR A 183 -2.66 -15.81 -0.03
N ASP A 184 -2.40 -16.74 -0.96
CA ASP A 184 -3.37 -17.77 -1.36
C ASP A 184 -2.70 -18.96 -2.09
N PRO A 185 -2.76 -20.19 -1.53
CA PRO A 185 -2.22 -21.41 -2.14
C PRO A 185 -2.78 -21.79 -3.51
N ASP A 186 -4.01 -21.41 -3.86
CA ASP A 186 -4.61 -21.80 -5.15
C ASP A 186 -4.16 -20.86 -6.28
N THR A 187 -3.92 -19.59 -5.97
CA THR A 187 -3.25 -18.63 -6.87
C THR A 187 -1.81 -19.07 -7.21
N ILE A 188 -1.15 -19.87 -6.37
CA ILE A 188 0.20 -20.42 -6.60
C ILE A 188 0.27 -21.21 -7.91
N ARG A 189 -0.72 -22.07 -8.19
CA ARG A 189 -0.66 -23.01 -9.31
C ARG A 189 -0.80 -22.31 -10.67
N ALA A 190 -1.60 -21.25 -10.72
CA ALA A 190 -1.80 -20.45 -11.93
C ALA A 190 -0.58 -19.57 -12.25
N CYS A 191 0.02 -18.94 -11.23
CA CYS A 191 1.23 -18.11 -11.42
C CYS A 191 2.47 -18.94 -11.77
N GLN A 192 2.64 -20.14 -11.19
CA GLN A 192 3.75 -21.05 -11.55
C GLN A 192 3.76 -21.42 -13.04
N LEU A 193 2.59 -21.72 -13.61
CA LEU A 193 2.47 -22.07 -15.03
C LEU A 193 2.80 -20.89 -15.95
N ALA A 194 2.41 -19.67 -15.56
CA ALA A 194 2.72 -18.46 -16.31
C ALA A 194 4.22 -18.12 -16.27
N ILE A 195 4.88 -18.27 -15.11
CA ILE A 195 6.30 -17.95 -14.94
C ILE A 195 7.19 -18.95 -15.67
N VAL A 196 6.91 -20.25 -15.58
CA VAL A 196 7.68 -21.27 -16.34
C VAL A 196 7.53 -21.04 -17.84
N THR A 197 6.36 -20.59 -18.29
CA THR A 197 6.13 -20.26 -19.71
C THR A 197 6.92 -19.02 -20.13
N ILE A 198 6.93 -17.95 -19.33
CA ILE A 198 7.65 -16.70 -19.64
C ILE A 198 9.17 -16.88 -19.51
N ALA A 199 9.67 -17.55 -18.48
CA ALA A 199 11.10 -17.81 -18.28
C ALA A 199 11.71 -18.75 -19.34
N LYS A 200 10.89 -19.58 -20.00
CA LYS A 200 11.31 -20.36 -21.18
C LYS A 200 11.46 -19.51 -22.44
N ILE A 201 10.82 -18.33 -22.49
CA ILE A 201 10.78 -17.47 -23.68
C ILE A 201 11.86 -16.38 -23.63
N VAL A 202 12.25 -15.89 -22.44
CA VAL A 202 12.94 -14.59 -22.34
C VAL A 202 14.46 -14.67 -22.10
N ASP A 203 15.00 -15.56 -21.24
CA ASP A 203 16.46 -15.65 -21.03
C ASP A 203 16.87 -16.85 -20.13
N PRO A 204 17.93 -17.62 -20.44
CA PRO A 204 18.47 -18.68 -19.56
C PRO A 204 18.94 -18.21 -18.18
N SER A 205 19.43 -16.98 -18.03
CA SER A 205 19.88 -16.41 -16.75
C SER A 205 18.74 -16.16 -15.76
N VAL A 206 17.51 -15.94 -16.27
CA VAL A 206 16.28 -15.81 -15.47
C VAL A 206 15.78 -17.18 -14.97
N GLN A 207 16.15 -18.28 -15.64
CA GLN A 207 15.77 -19.63 -15.22
C GLN A 207 16.44 -20.04 -13.90
N GLN A 208 17.71 -19.66 -13.70
CA GLN A 208 18.43 -19.94 -12.46
C GLN A 208 17.80 -19.18 -11.26
N LEU A 209 17.37 -17.94 -11.51
CA LEU A 209 16.69 -17.11 -10.50
C LEU A 209 15.30 -17.65 -10.17
N THR A 210 14.57 -18.11 -11.19
CA THR A 210 13.29 -18.82 -11.05
C THR A 210 13.49 -20.07 -10.19
N TYR A 211 14.46 -20.93 -10.53
CA TYR A 211 14.73 -22.16 -9.78
C TYR A 211 15.04 -21.90 -8.29
N ASN A 212 15.88 -20.91 -7.97
CA ASN A 212 16.23 -20.57 -6.59
C ASN A 212 15.07 -19.94 -5.78
N ILE A 213 14.07 -19.40 -6.46
CA ILE A 213 12.89 -18.81 -5.83
C ILE A 213 11.81 -19.87 -5.57
N PHE A 214 11.79 -20.97 -6.33
CA PHE A 214 10.76 -22.02 -6.31
C PHE A 214 11.20 -23.39 -5.77
N ALA A 215 12.49 -23.60 -5.53
CA ALA A 215 13.02 -24.76 -4.80
C ALA A 215 12.88 -24.57 -3.28
#